data_AF-A0ABD3ULQ4-F1
#
_entry.id   AF-A0ABD3ULQ4-F1
#
_cell.length_a   1.000
_cell.length_b   1.000
_cell.length_c   1.000
_cell.angle_alpha   90.00
_cell.angle_beta   90.00
_cell.angle_gamma   90.00
#
_symmetry.space_group_name_H-M   'P 1'
#
loop_
_entity.id
_entity.type
_entity.pdbx_description
1 polymer ?
#
loop_
_entity_poly.entity_id
_entity_poly.type
_entity_poly.pdbx_seq_one_letter_code
_entity_poly.pdbx_strand_id
1 'polypeptide(L)'
;MIRNFIMNHSMRLAIFNECSKLKLLAVAETQFASMIVMLKRFKLVKQQLQTMVITEKWSCYREDDVNKARLVKEKLLDDTWWDLVDYILSFIDPIYTMLRVCDTDKPCLHLVYGMWDSMILQVKKKIYARENRMDFEESSFWDVVKQILEDRWNKSNNPLHCLAHSLNPM
;
A
#
# COMPACT_ATOMS: atom_id res chain seq x y z
N MET A 1 -11.62 -1.88 -8.41
CA MET A 1 -12.45 -1.19 -9.43
C MET A 1 -11.63 -0.76 -10.66
N ILE A 2 -10.68 0.19 -10.55
CA ILE A 2 -9.89 0.71 -11.69
C ILE A 2 -9.10 -0.39 -12.42
N ARG A 3 -8.42 -1.27 -11.66
CA ARG A 3 -7.71 -2.43 -12.24
C ARG A 3 -8.64 -3.30 -13.10
N ASN A 4 -9.75 -3.77 -12.54
CA ASN A 4 -10.70 -4.65 -13.26
C ASN A 4 -11.29 -3.95 -14.48
N PHE A 5 -11.53 -2.65 -14.38
CA PHE A 5 -12.03 -1.84 -15.49
C PHE A 5 -11.04 -1.78 -16.67
N ILE A 6 -9.73 -1.73 -16.41
CA ILE A 6 -8.68 -1.70 -17.45
C ILE A 6 -8.39 -3.12 -17.97
N MET A 7 -8.28 -4.10 -17.07
CA MET A 7 -7.80 -5.45 -17.41
C MET A 7 -8.86 -6.33 -18.08
N ASN A 8 -10.15 -6.10 -17.83
CA ASN A 8 -11.22 -6.96 -18.35
C ASN A 8 -11.61 -6.66 -19.80
N HIS A 9 -11.14 -5.55 -20.38
CA HIS A 9 -11.49 -5.16 -21.74
C HIS A 9 -10.24 -5.11 -22.63
N SER A 10 -10.19 -5.96 -23.65
CA SER A 10 -9.04 -6.17 -24.54
C SER A 10 -8.48 -4.86 -25.13
N MET A 11 -9.36 -3.96 -25.55
CA MET A 11 -8.97 -2.67 -26.12
C MET A 11 -8.38 -1.69 -25.07
N ARG A 12 -8.84 -1.70 -23.82
CA ARG A 12 -8.26 -0.87 -22.74
C ARG A 12 -6.91 -1.42 -22.29
N LEU A 13 -6.81 -2.74 -22.24
CA LEU A 13 -5.56 -3.44 -21.99
C LEU A 13 -4.52 -3.15 -23.09
N ALA A 14 -4.93 -3.10 -24.36
CA ALA A 14 -4.06 -2.76 -25.48
C ALA A 14 -3.51 -1.32 -25.35
N ILE A 15 -4.36 -0.33 -25.08
CA ILE A 15 -3.94 1.06 -24.87
C ILE A 15 -3.02 1.17 -23.64
N PHE A 16 -3.33 0.46 -22.54
CA PHE A 16 -2.46 0.45 -21.36
C PHE A 16 -1.06 -0.12 -21.66
N ASN A 17 -0.99 -1.21 -22.44
CA ASN A 17 0.29 -1.83 -22.83
C ASN A 17 1.09 -0.95 -23.82
N GLU A 18 0.44 -0.10 -24.61
CA GLU A 18 1.13 0.90 -25.43
C GLU A 18 1.76 2.02 -24.57
N CYS A 19 1.07 2.44 -23.50
CA CYS A 19 1.56 3.49 -22.61
C CYS A 19 2.55 3.00 -21.55
N SER A 20 2.49 1.73 -21.15
CA SER A 20 3.27 1.16 -20.05
C SER A 20 3.95 -0.15 -20.42
N LYS A 21 5.26 -0.24 -20.19
CA LYS A 21 6.00 -1.51 -20.21
C LYS A 21 5.75 -2.37 -18.96
N LEU A 22 5.16 -1.78 -17.91
CA LEU A 22 4.87 -2.45 -16.64
C LEU A 22 3.43 -2.98 -16.64
N LYS A 23 3.27 -4.27 -16.34
CA LYS A 23 1.95 -4.90 -16.22
C LYS A 23 1.33 -4.64 -14.85
N LEU A 24 0.05 -4.27 -14.83
CA LEU A 24 -0.78 -4.33 -13.62
C LEU A 24 -0.90 -5.80 -13.20
N LEU A 25 -0.48 -6.12 -11.97
CA LEU A 25 -0.57 -7.51 -11.50
C LEU A 25 -2.02 -7.93 -11.33
N ALA A 26 -2.32 -9.12 -11.84
CA ALA A 26 -3.47 -9.88 -11.41
C ALA A 26 -3.05 -10.80 -10.26
N VAL A 27 -3.23 -10.33 -9.03
CA VAL A 27 -3.06 -11.18 -7.84
C VAL A 27 -4.45 -11.57 -7.34
N ALA A 28 -4.61 -12.83 -6.93
CA ALA A 28 -5.79 -13.29 -6.21
C ALA A 28 -5.95 -12.46 -4.92
N GLU A 29 -7.18 -12.21 -4.47
CA GLU A 29 -7.48 -11.58 -3.18
C GLU A 29 -7.07 -12.51 -2.04
N THR A 30 -5.79 -12.68 -1.81
CA THR A 30 -5.27 -13.44 -0.69
C THR A 30 -4.12 -12.65 -0.08
N GLN A 31 -4.36 -12.18 1.15
CA GLN A 31 -3.40 -11.60 2.11
C GLN A 31 -3.05 -10.11 1.96
N PHE A 32 -3.00 -9.43 3.10
CA PHE A 32 -2.67 -8.01 3.32
C PHE A 32 -1.45 -7.51 2.51
N ALA A 33 -0.41 -8.35 2.38
CA ALA A 33 0.79 -8.01 1.62
C ALA A 33 0.52 -7.81 0.11
N SER A 34 -0.43 -8.56 -0.47
CA SER A 34 -0.77 -8.44 -1.90
C SER A 34 -1.40 -7.10 -2.23
N MET A 35 -2.28 -6.58 -1.36
CA MET A 35 -2.93 -5.28 -1.53
C MET A 35 -1.91 -4.13 -1.54
N ILE A 36 -0.94 -4.17 -0.63
CA ILE A 36 0.12 -3.16 -0.52
C ILE A 36 1.02 -3.20 -1.77
N VAL A 37 1.43 -4.39 -2.20
CA VAL A 37 2.23 -4.57 -3.42
C VAL A 37 1.48 -4.09 -4.65
N MET A 38 0.17 -4.37 -4.73
CA MET A 38 -0.69 -3.87 -5.80
C MET A 38 -0.77 -2.34 -5.79
N LEU A 39 -0.97 -1.72 -4.63
CA LEU A 39 -1.06 -0.26 -4.50
C LEU A 39 0.27 0.42 -4.86
N LYS A 40 1.41 -0.14 -4.43
CA LYS A 40 2.75 0.32 -4.84
C LYS A 40 2.93 0.24 -6.36
N ARG A 41 2.55 -0.88 -6.99
CA ARG A 41 2.62 -1.03 -8.45
C ARG A 41 1.67 -0.08 -9.17
N PHE A 42 0.49 0.15 -8.62
CA PHE A 42 -0.49 1.08 -9.17
C PHE A 42 0.05 2.52 -9.19
N LYS A 43 0.73 2.94 -8.12
CA LYS A 43 1.45 4.22 -8.06
C LYS A 43 2.55 4.32 -9.12
N LEU A 44 3.33 3.26 -9.34
CA LEU A 44 4.41 3.26 -10.34
C LEU A 44 3.91 3.52 -11.77
N VAL A 45 2.67 3.14 -12.06
CA VAL A 45 2.05 3.35 -13.38
C VAL A 45 1.16 4.60 -13.44
N LYS A 46 1.19 5.50 -12.41
CA LYS A 46 0.37 6.72 -12.36
C LYS A 46 0.49 7.53 -13.65
N GLN A 47 1.70 7.86 -14.07
CA GLN A 47 1.93 8.69 -15.26
C GLN A 47 1.36 8.03 -16.51
N GLN A 48 1.59 6.72 -16.69
CA GLN A 48 1.08 5.98 -17.85
C GLN A 48 -0.45 5.90 -17.85
N LEU A 49 -1.07 5.73 -16.67
CA LEU A 49 -2.52 5.77 -16.51
C LEU A 49 -3.09 7.15 -16.85
N GLN A 50 -2.44 8.22 -16.42
CA GLN A 50 -2.84 9.59 -16.74
C GLN A 50 -2.72 9.88 -18.24
N THR A 51 -1.60 9.52 -18.87
CA THR A 51 -1.42 9.65 -20.33
C THR A 51 -2.48 8.85 -21.09
N MET A 52 -2.77 7.62 -20.66
CA MET A 52 -3.78 6.77 -21.27
C MET A 52 -5.16 7.43 -21.32
N VAL A 53 -5.64 8.04 -20.22
CA VAL A 53 -6.98 8.66 -20.18
C VAL A 53 -7.07 10.02 -20.87
N ILE A 54 -5.93 10.61 -21.22
CA ILE A 54 -5.83 11.87 -21.96
C ILE A 54 -5.73 11.63 -23.48
N THR A 55 -5.28 10.44 -23.92
CA THR A 55 -5.04 10.13 -25.35
C THR A 55 -6.35 10.13 -26.16
N GLU A 56 -6.31 10.61 -27.41
CA GLU A 56 -7.49 10.62 -28.30
C GLU A 56 -8.09 9.23 -28.54
N LYS A 57 -7.25 8.18 -28.49
CA LYS A 57 -7.66 6.76 -28.53
C LYS A 57 -8.65 6.41 -27.42
N TRP A 58 -8.56 7.05 -26.26
CA TRP A 58 -9.50 6.89 -25.14
C TRP A 58 -10.84 7.59 -25.40
N SER A 59 -10.84 8.73 -26.10
CA SER A 59 -12.08 9.43 -26.49
C SER A 59 -12.83 8.78 -27.65
N CYS A 60 -12.14 8.00 -28.50
CA CYS A 60 -12.78 7.16 -29.51
C CYS A 60 -13.50 5.93 -28.91
N TYR A 61 -13.34 5.69 -27.60
CA TYR A 61 -13.96 4.58 -26.90
C TYR A 61 -15.44 4.87 -26.65
N ARG A 62 -16.29 4.36 -27.54
CA ARG A 62 -17.75 4.29 -27.36
C ARG A 62 -18.11 2.82 -27.22
N GLU A 63 -18.74 2.43 -26.11
CA GLU A 63 -20.08 1.78 -26.14
C GLU A 63 -20.58 1.20 -24.81
N ASP A 64 -19.76 0.66 -23.89
CA ASP A 64 -20.38 -0.11 -22.78
C ASP A 64 -20.62 0.62 -21.44
N ASP A 65 -19.86 1.66 -21.10
CA ASP A 65 -19.96 2.24 -19.73
C ASP A 65 -19.33 3.64 -19.60
N VAL A 66 -19.82 4.58 -20.41
CA VAL A 66 -19.31 5.98 -20.50
C VAL A 66 -19.24 6.65 -19.13
N ASN A 67 -20.22 6.39 -18.26
CA ASN A 67 -20.25 6.93 -16.90
C ASN A 67 -19.12 6.38 -16.03
N LYS A 68 -18.84 5.08 -16.07
CA LYS A 68 -17.71 4.49 -15.33
C LYS A 68 -16.37 4.93 -15.92
N ALA A 69 -16.27 5.07 -17.24
CA ALA A 69 -15.06 5.59 -17.89
C ALA A 69 -14.77 7.03 -17.45
N ARG A 70 -15.80 7.87 -17.35
CA ARG A 70 -15.70 9.23 -16.83
C ARG A 70 -15.24 9.27 -15.39
N LEU A 71 -15.88 8.48 -14.50
CA LEU A 71 -15.48 8.39 -13.10
C LEU A 71 -14.04 7.91 -12.93
N VAL A 72 -13.60 6.92 -13.70
CA VAL A 72 -12.22 6.42 -13.68
C VAL A 72 -11.25 7.51 -14.15
N LYS A 73 -11.59 8.26 -15.21
CA LYS A 73 -10.78 9.39 -15.69
C LYS A 73 -10.68 10.50 -14.65
N GLU A 74 -11.80 10.93 -14.08
CA GLU A 74 -11.83 11.93 -13.01
C GLU A 74 -10.96 11.49 -11.83
N LYS A 75 -11.07 10.22 -11.40
CA LYS A 75 -10.27 9.69 -10.29
C LYS A 75 -8.78 9.58 -10.58
N LEU A 76 -8.40 9.23 -11.80
CA LEU A 76 -6.98 9.12 -12.20
C LEU A 76 -6.31 10.49 -12.36
N LEU A 77 -7.08 11.55 -12.63
CA LEU A 77 -6.60 12.92 -12.74
C LEU A 77 -6.72 13.72 -11.43
N ASP A 78 -7.36 13.16 -10.42
CA ASP A 78 -7.51 13.76 -9.09
C ASP A 78 -6.20 13.64 -8.28
N ASP A 79 -5.42 14.72 -8.24
CA ASP A 79 -4.18 14.75 -7.47
C ASP A 79 -4.40 14.63 -5.96
N THR A 80 -5.54 15.09 -5.43
CA THR A 80 -5.86 14.96 -4.00
C THR A 80 -6.05 13.48 -3.65
N TRP A 81 -6.64 12.70 -4.55
CA TRP A 81 -6.75 11.26 -4.39
C TRP A 81 -5.39 10.57 -4.43
N TRP A 82 -4.48 11.00 -5.32
CA TRP A 82 -3.12 10.48 -5.34
C TRP A 82 -2.33 10.83 -4.07
N ASP A 83 -2.52 12.02 -3.52
CA ASP A 83 -1.93 12.40 -2.23
C ASP A 83 -2.42 11.50 -1.09
N LEU A 84 -3.69 11.07 -1.14
CA LEU A 84 -4.24 10.11 -0.19
C LEU A 84 -3.64 8.71 -0.38
N VAL A 85 -3.43 8.26 -1.63
CA VAL A 85 -2.72 7.00 -1.91
C VAL A 85 -1.28 7.07 -1.38
N ASP A 86 -0.61 8.20 -1.57
CA ASP A 86 0.75 8.44 -1.11
C ASP A 86 0.85 8.44 0.41
N TYR A 87 -0.12 9.09 1.06
CA TYR A 87 -0.25 9.06 2.51
C TYR A 87 -0.41 7.63 3.03
N ILE A 88 -1.35 6.85 2.46
CA ILE A 88 -1.58 5.45 2.85
C ILE A 88 -0.30 4.62 2.70
N LEU A 89 0.38 4.74 1.56
CA LEU A 89 1.63 4.03 1.33
C LEU A 89 2.73 4.43 2.33
N SER A 90 2.78 5.71 2.72
CA SER A 90 3.84 6.23 3.59
C SER A 90 3.88 5.58 4.97
N PHE A 91 2.73 5.34 5.60
CA PHE A 91 2.67 4.72 6.93
C PHE A 91 2.56 3.20 6.87
N ILE A 92 2.16 2.63 5.73
CA ILE A 92 2.16 1.16 5.53
C ILE A 92 3.55 0.63 5.20
N ASP A 93 4.41 1.43 4.56
CA ASP A 93 5.75 1.00 4.12
C ASP A 93 6.64 0.45 5.25
N PRO A 94 6.70 1.06 6.46
CA PRO A 94 7.43 0.49 7.59
C PRO A 94 6.90 -0.88 8.02
N ILE A 95 5.57 -1.04 8.06
CA ILE A 95 4.90 -2.31 8.42
C ILE A 95 5.29 -3.39 7.41
N TYR A 96 5.17 -3.06 6.12
CA TYR A 96 5.49 -3.98 5.04
C TYR A 96 6.97 -4.39 5.03
N THR A 97 7.87 -3.44 5.29
CA THR A 97 9.31 -3.69 5.34
C THR A 97 9.67 -4.62 6.49
N MET A 98 9.12 -4.40 7.69
CA MET A 98 9.30 -5.30 8.81
C MET A 98 8.81 -6.72 8.49
N LEU A 99 7.58 -6.85 7.98
CA LEU A 99 6.99 -8.14 7.61
C LEU A 99 7.85 -8.90 6.60
N ARG A 100 8.38 -8.20 5.59
CA ARG A 100 9.23 -8.82 4.57
C ARG A 100 10.54 -9.37 5.16
N VAL A 101 11.15 -8.68 6.12
CA VAL A 101 12.38 -9.15 6.78
C VAL A 101 12.08 -10.37 7.65
N CYS A 102 10.97 -10.35 8.39
CA CYS A 102 10.52 -11.50 9.20
C CYS A 102 10.18 -12.74 8.36
N ASP A 103 9.80 -12.56 7.10
CA ASP A 103 9.47 -13.65 6.16
C ASP A 103 10.72 -14.26 5.49
N THR A 104 11.92 -13.70 5.70
CA THR A 104 13.15 -14.30 5.17
C THR A 104 13.67 -15.43 6.07
N ASP A 105 14.26 -16.47 5.48
CA ASP A 105 14.89 -17.61 6.19
C ASP A 105 16.11 -17.23 7.07
N LYS A 106 16.36 -15.93 7.27
CA LYS A 106 17.46 -15.43 8.09
C LYS A 106 17.04 -15.44 9.56
N PRO A 107 17.91 -15.87 10.49
CA PRO A 107 17.60 -15.79 11.91
C PRO A 107 17.50 -14.33 12.36
N CYS A 108 16.29 -13.78 12.35
CA CYS A 108 16.00 -12.41 12.71
C CYS A 108 15.24 -12.29 14.05
N LEU A 109 15.02 -13.40 14.76
CA LEU A 109 14.26 -13.43 16.03
C LEU A 109 14.77 -12.41 17.05
N HIS A 110 16.10 -12.28 17.18
CA HIS A 110 16.73 -11.34 18.11
C HIS A 110 16.52 -9.86 17.72
N LEU A 111 16.19 -9.58 16.45
CA LEU A 111 15.99 -8.22 15.93
C LEU A 111 14.52 -7.79 15.89
N VAL A 112 13.57 -8.72 16.04
CA VAL A 112 12.14 -8.44 15.80
C VAL A 112 11.62 -7.34 16.73
N TYR A 113 12.06 -7.30 17.99
CA TYR A 113 11.68 -6.24 18.93
C TYR A 113 12.19 -4.86 18.51
N GLY A 114 13.48 -4.74 18.16
CA GLY A 114 14.02 -3.46 17.68
C GLY A 114 13.39 -3.01 16.36
N MET A 115 13.07 -3.96 15.48
CA MET A 115 12.34 -3.68 14.24
C MET A 115 10.90 -3.24 14.49
N TRP A 116 10.23 -3.84 15.47
CA TRP A 116 8.89 -3.46 15.91
C TRP A 116 8.86 -2.02 16.43
N ASP A 117 9.76 -1.68 17.34
CA ASP A 117 9.83 -0.32 17.92
C ASP A 117 10.12 0.73 16.84
N SER A 118 11.08 0.44 15.96
CA SER A 118 11.39 1.32 14.82
C SER A 118 10.20 1.46 13.87
N MET A 119 9.50 0.37 13.58
CA MET A 119 8.31 0.37 12.73
C MET A 119 7.21 1.23 13.35
N ILE A 120 6.85 1.01 14.61
CA ILE A 120 5.84 1.79 15.35
C ILE A 120 6.16 3.28 15.33
N LEU A 121 7.42 3.65 15.60
CA LEU A 121 7.87 5.04 15.57
C LEU A 121 7.72 5.67 14.18
N GLN A 122 8.09 4.94 13.13
CA GLN A 122 7.96 5.43 11.75
C GLN A 122 6.49 5.59 11.34
N VAL A 123 5.63 4.62 11.67
CA VAL A 123 4.18 4.71 11.39
C VAL A 123 3.59 5.93 12.10
N LYS A 124 3.86 6.11 13.40
CA LYS A 124 3.40 7.26 14.18
C LYS A 124 3.81 8.58 13.52
N LYS A 125 5.10 8.73 13.18
CA LYS A 125 5.63 9.94 12.54
C LYS A 125 4.91 10.27 11.24
N LYS A 126 4.59 9.26 10.40
CA LYS A 126 3.90 9.48 9.12
C LYS A 126 2.45 9.91 9.32
N ILE A 127 1.76 9.36 10.31
CA ILE A 127 0.39 9.75 10.68
C ILE A 127 0.36 11.17 11.24
N TYR A 128 1.22 11.47 12.21
CA TYR A 128 1.28 12.78 12.86
C TYR A 128 1.66 13.90 11.87
N ALA A 129 2.58 13.62 10.95
CA ALA A 129 2.93 14.55 9.89
C ALA A 129 1.73 14.89 8.98
N ARG A 130 0.83 13.95 8.71
CA ARG A 130 -0.38 14.21 7.92
C ARG A 130 -1.42 15.01 8.69
N GLU A 131 -1.51 14.77 9.99
CA GLU A 131 -2.45 15.46 10.89
C GLU A 131 -1.92 16.81 11.37
N ASN A 132 -0.69 17.19 11.01
CA ASN A 132 0.04 18.36 11.53
C ASN A 132 0.08 18.38 13.07
N ARG A 133 0.33 17.21 13.67
CA ARG A 133 0.37 17.03 15.12
C ARG A 133 1.78 16.96 15.66
N MET A 134 1.95 17.43 16.89
CA MET A 134 3.19 17.23 17.67
C MET A 134 3.19 15.86 18.36
N ASP A 135 4.37 15.30 18.63
CA ASP A 135 4.52 13.93 19.14
C ASP A 135 3.78 13.63 20.46
N PHE A 136 3.47 14.66 21.25
CA PHE A 136 2.76 14.58 22.52
C PHE A 136 1.23 14.74 22.40
N GLU A 137 0.72 15.13 21.22
CA GLU A 137 -0.71 15.29 21.00
C GLU A 137 -1.37 13.93 20.77
N GLU A 138 -2.62 13.79 21.19
CA GLU A 138 -3.40 12.58 20.99
C GLU A 138 -3.96 12.52 19.56
N SER A 139 -3.93 11.33 18.95
CA SER A 139 -4.50 11.09 17.62
C SER A 139 -5.35 9.82 17.67
N SER A 140 -6.66 9.99 17.54
CA SER A 140 -7.61 8.87 17.55
C SER A 140 -7.35 7.87 16.43
N PHE A 141 -6.85 8.34 15.28
CA PHE A 141 -6.46 7.46 14.19
C PHE A 141 -5.21 6.65 14.55
N TRP A 142 -4.20 7.30 15.13
CA TRP A 142 -3.02 6.60 15.62
C TRP A 142 -3.36 5.57 16.69
N ASP A 143 -4.26 5.89 17.62
CA ASP A 143 -4.65 4.97 18.69
C ASP A 143 -5.27 3.69 18.14
N VAL A 144 -6.15 3.81 17.14
CA VAL A 144 -6.73 2.66 16.45
C VAL A 144 -5.66 1.86 15.71
N VAL A 145 -4.75 2.54 14.98
CA VAL A 145 -3.66 1.86 14.26
C VAL A 145 -2.73 1.12 15.22
N LYS A 146 -2.34 1.76 16.32
CA LYS A 146 -1.51 1.20 17.38
C LYS A 146 -2.17 -0.03 18.00
N GLN A 147 -3.46 0.05 18.32
CA GLN A 147 -4.21 -1.08 18.86
C GLN A 147 -4.23 -2.28 17.88
N ILE A 148 -4.51 -2.05 16.60
CA ILE A 148 -4.49 -3.11 15.58
C ILE A 148 -3.11 -3.76 15.48
N LEU A 149 -2.04 -2.96 15.55
CA LEU A 149 -0.67 -3.44 15.55
C LEU A 149 -0.39 -4.30 16.79
N GLU A 150 -0.66 -3.78 17.98
CA GLU A 150 -0.46 -4.49 19.26
C GLU A 150 -1.24 -5.79 19.34
N ASP A 151 -2.52 -5.80 18.93
CA ASP A 151 -3.34 -7.00 18.89
C ASP A 151 -2.74 -8.08 17.98
N ARG A 152 -2.17 -7.66 16.84
CA ARG A 152 -1.53 -8.57 15.90
C ARG A 152 -0.19 -9.10 16.43
N TRP A 153 0.59 -8.24 17.10
CA TRP A 153 1.83 -8.61 17.77
C TRP A 153 1.58 -9.64 18.87
N ASN A 154 0.60 -9.38 19.74
CA ASN A 154 0.24 -10.27 20.84
C ASN A 154 -0.24 -11.65 20.35
N LYS A 155 -0.95 -11.71 19.23
CA LYS A 155 -1.33 -12.99 18.59
C LYS A 155 -0.15 -13.73 17.96
N SER A 156 0.91 -13.03 17.59
CA SER A 156 2.10 -13.60 16.92
C SER A 156 3.21 -13.99 17.92
N ASN A 157 3.19 -13.46 19.13
CA ASN A 157 4.12 -13.79 20.21
C ASN A 157 3.79 -15.15 20.84
N ASN A 158 4.34 -16.22 20.28
CA ASN A 158 4.48 -17.49 21.01
C ASN A 158 5.61 -17.33 22.07
N PRO A 159 5.49 -17.84 23.31
CA PRO A 159 6.53 -17.79 24.36
C PRO A 159 7.98 -18.09 23.93
N LEU A 160 8.19 -18.86 22.86
CA LEU A 160 9.50 -19.06 22.21
C LEU A 160 10.18 -17.76 21.73
N HIS A 161 9.42 -16.77 21.25
CA HIS A 161 9.94 -15.47 20.82
C HIS A 161 10.45 -14.63 22.00
N CYS A 162 9.73 -14.66 23.13
CA CYS A 162 10.15 -13.98 24.35
C CYS A 162 11.43 -14.61 24.94
N LEU A 163 11.50 -15.95 24.95
CA LEU A 163 12.68 -16.71 25.39
C LEU A 163 13.92 -16.41 24.56
N ALA A 164 13.81 -16.33 23.22
CA ALA A 164 14.94 -16.02 22.35
C ALA A 164 15.52 -14.61 22.59
N HIS A 165 14.68 -13.64 22.98
CA HIS A 165 15.13 -12.29 23.34
C HIS A 165 15.82 -12.26 24.70
N SER A 166 15.26 -12.93 25.72
CA SER A 166 15.87 -13.01 27.06
C SER A 166 17.21 -13.78 27.07
N LEU A 167 17.46 -14.61 26.07
CA LEU A 167 18.68 -15.42 25.94
C LEU A 167 19.74 -14.77 25.05
N ASN A 168 19.50 -13.59 24.47
CA ASN A 168 20.53 -12.86 23.73
C ASN A 168 21.43 -12.11 24.74
N PRO A 169 22.70 -12.47 24.91
CA PRO A 169 23.61 -11.66 25.69
C PRO A 169 23.85 -10.36 24.90
N MET A 170 23.76 -9.22 25.58
CA MET A 170 24.19 -7.93 25.00
C MET A 170 25.62 -8.01 24.46
#